data_AF-A0A2R6EKC9-F1
#
_entry.id   AF-A0A2R6EKC9-F1
#
_cell.length_a   1.000
_cell.length_b   1.000
_cell.length_c   1.000
_cell.angle_alpha   90.00
_cell.angle_beta   90.00
_cell.angle_gamma   90.00
#
_symmetry.space_group_name_H-M   'P 1'
#
loop_
_entity.id
_entity.type
_entity.pdbx_description
1 polymer ?
#
loop_
_entity_poly.entity_id
_entity_poly.type
_entity_poly.pdbx_seq_one_letter_code
_entity_poly.pdbx_strand_id
1 'polypeptide(L)'
;MDRYERELLDDAISQLSASIGNALREGFETEAVLEEKDELTDFGAMWVQGYLVGQLATLRAISAGNPNVSPADIEEIGALVAEHDSRIASEIYS
;
A
#
# COMPACT_ATOMS: atom_id res chain seq x y z
N MET A 1 2.28 -9.15 11.80
CA MET A 1 1.63 -9.95 10.74
C MET A 1 2.25 -11.34 10.70
N ASP A 2 1.56 -12.36 10.18
CA ASP A 2 2.21 -13.65 9.94
C ASP A 2 2.94 -13.67 8.58
N ARG A 3 3.79 -14.68 8.36
CA ARG A 3 4.59 -14.76 7.13
C ARG A 3 3.73 -14.84 5.87
N TYR A 4 2.64 -15.60 5.91
CA TYR A 4 1.78 -15.80 4.75
C TYR A 4 1.04 -14.51 4.40
N GLU A 5 0.55 -13.78 5.40
CA GLU A 5 -0.05 -12.46 5.23
C GLU A 5 0.95 -11.47 4.63
N ARG A 6 2.20 -11.45 5.11
CA ARG A 6 3.26 -10.58 4.58
C ARG A 6 3.55 -10.89 3.12
N GLU A 7 3.76 -12.16 2.78
CA GLU A 7 4.02 -12.61 1.39
C GLU A 7 2.86 -12.23 0.46
N LEU A 8 1.61 -12.38 0.92
CA LEU A 8 0.44 -12.02 0.13
C LEU A 8 0.33 -10.51 -0.10
N LEU A 9 0.61 -9.68 0.92
CA LEU A 9 0.60 -8.23 0.76
C LEU A 9 1.76 -7.73 -0.13
N ASP A 10 2.93 -8.36 -0.04
CA ASP A 10 4.10 -8.07 -0.90
C ASP A 10 3.82 -8.41 -2.38
N ASP A 11 3.18 -9.55 -2.63
CA ASP A 11 2.70 -9.91 -3.96
C ASP A 11 1.60 -8.95 -4.44
N ALA A 12 0.69 -8.56 -3.56
CA ALA A 12 -0.41 -7.65 -3.88
C ALA A 12 0.12 -6.26 -4.29
N ILE A 13 1.02 -5.66 -3.50
CA ILE A 13 1.58 -4.34 -3.83
C ILE A 13 2.40 -4.38 -5.11
N SER A 14 3.13 -5.49 -5.37
CA SER A 14 3.90 -5.70 -6.60
C SER A 14 3.02 -5.84 -7.85
N GLN A 15 1.90 -6.55 -7.75
CA GLN A 15 1.00 -6.80 -8.88
C GLN A 15 0.05 -5.62 -9.13
N LEU A 16 -0.29 -4.89 -8.07
CA LEU A 16 -1.27 -3.82 -8.10
C LEU A 16 -0.64 -2.44 -8.19
N SER A 17 0.69 -2.30 -8.27
CA SER A 17 1.37 -1.00 -8.29
C SER A 17 0.79 -0.06 -9.36
N ALA A 18 0.50 -0.59 -10.56
CA ALA A 18 -0.13 0.17 -11.64
C ALA A 18 -1.55 0.64 -11.30
N SER A 19 -2.35 -0.23 -10.66
CA SER A 19 -3.70 0.12 -10.22
C SER A 19 -3.69 1.12 -9.08
N ILE A 20 -2.73 1.00 -8.16
CA ILE A 20 -2.52 1.93 -7.04
C ILE A 20 -2.10 3.30 -7.58
N GLY A 21 -1.12 3.34 -8.49
CA GLY A 21 -0.68 4.55 -9.16
C GLY A 21 -1.82 5.25 -9.91
N ASN A 22 -2.64 4.48 -10.64
CA ASN A 22 -3.82 5.04 -11.31
C ASN A 22 -4.86 5.59 -10.33
N ALA A 23 -5.14 4.89 -9.23
CA ALA A 23 -6.08 5.36 -8.22
C ALA A 23 -5.60 6.65 -7.53
N LEU A 24 -4.30 6.75 -7.26
CA LEU A 24 -3.69 7.97 -6.71
C LEU A 24 -3.80 9.14 -7.71
N ARG A 25 -3.52 8.89 -9.00
CA ARG A 25 -3.65 9.88 -10.07
C ARG A 25 -5.08 10.38 -10.27
N GLU A 26 -6.07 9.49 -10.24
CA GLU A 26 -7.47 9.85 -10.46
C GLU A 26 -8.09 10.51 -9.22
N GLY A 27 -7.63 10.13 -8.03
CA GLY A 27 -8.18 10.61 -6.76
C GLY A 27 -7.58 11.92 -6.26
N PHE A 28 -6.35 12.24 -6.66
CA PHE A 28 -5.57 13.34 -6.08
C PHE A 28 -4.76 14.12 -7.12
N GLU A 29 -4.42 15.36 -6.80
CA GLU A 29 -3.45 16.13 -7.55
C GLU A 29 -2.06 15.48 -7.42
N THR A 30 -1.30 15.41 -8.51
CA THR A 30 0.01 14.73 -8.56
C THR A 30 0.96 15.23 -7.46
N GLU A 31 1.02 16.55 -7.25
CA GLU A 31 1.87 17.19 -6.24
C GLU A 31 1.48 16.82 -4.79
N ALA A 32 0.25 16.34 -4.56
CA ALA A 32 -0.17 15.89 -3.24
C ALA A 32 0.34 14.49 -2.90
N VAL A 33 0.65 13.67 -3.91
CA VAL A 33 0.99 12.24 -3.74
C VAL A 33 2.41 11.89 -4.17
N LEU A 34 3.10 12.79 -4.89
CA LEU A 34 4.48 12.61 -5.35
C LEU A 34 5.36 13.79 -4.93
N GLU A 35 6.47 13.47 -4.27
CA GLU A 35 7.53 14.43 -3.94
C GLU A 35 8.49 14.58 -5.12
N GLU A 36 8.94 13.43 -5.66
CA GLU A 36 9.75 13.32 -6.87
C GLU A 36 9.15 12.27 -7.83
N LYS A 37 9.77 12.04 -9.00
CA LYS A 37 9.22 11.12 -10.02
C LYS A 37 9.16 9.66 -9.56
N ASP A 38 9.94 9.32 -8.56
CA ASP A 38 10.16 7.99 -8.01
C ASP A 38 10.05 7.98 -6.48
N GLU A 39 9.38 8.98 -5.89
CA GLU A 39 9.16 9.05 -4.44
C GLU A 39 7.75 9.57 -4.12
N LEU A 40 7.00 8.82 -3.31
CA LEU A 40 5.70 9.27 -2.80
C LEU A 40 5.91 10.33 -1.71
N THR A 41 4.95 11.25 -1.60
CA THR A 41 4.86 12.09 -0.39
C THR A 41 4.43 11.23 0.81
N ASP A 42 4.60 11.75 2.03
CA ASP A 42 4.02 11.17 3.25
C ASP A 42 2.51 10.88 3.09
N PHE A 43 1.79 11.75 2.39
CA PHE A 43 0.36 11.58 2.12
C PHE A 43 0.09 10.43 1.15
N GLY A 44 0.87 10.33 0.06
CA GLY A 44 0.78 9.23 -0.89
C GLY A 44 1.08 7.89 -0.21
N ALA A 45 2.17 7.81 0.54
CA ALA A 45 2.55 6.63 1.31
C ALA A 45 1.47 6.23 2.32
N MET A 46 0.93 7.20 3.08
CA MET A 46 -0.17 6.96 4.03
C MET A 46 -1.42 6.40 3.34
N TRP A 47 -1.76 6.87 2.13
CA TRP A 47 -2.89 6.35 1.37
C TRP A 47 -2.67 4.88 0.98
N VAL A 48 -1.48 4.54 0.47
CA VAL A 48 -1.13 3.16 0.10
C VAL A 48 -1.14 2.25 1.33
N GLN A 49 -0.62 2.73 2.47
CA GLN A 49 -0.70 2.01 3.74
C GLN A 49 -2.16 1.72 4.13
N GLY A 50 -3.04 2.72 4.03
CA GLY A 50 -4.47 2.56 4.30
C GLY A 50 -5.14 1.52 3.40
N TYR A 51 -4.78 1.50 2.11
CA TYR A 51 -5.23 0.49 1.16
C TYR A 51 -4.81 -0.93 1.60
N LEU A 52 -3.53 -1.14 1.94
CA LEU A 52 -3.02 -2.44 2.38
C LEU A 52 -3.60 -2.87 3.74
N VAL A 53 -3.83 -1.94 4.66
CA VAL A 53 -4.54 -2.21 5.93
C VAL A 53 -5.94 -2.75 5.65
N GLY A 54 -6.66 -2.17 4.68
CA GLY A 54 -7.97 -2.66 4.26
C GLY A 54 -7.93 -4.07 3.65
N GLN A 55 -6.89 -4.36 2.85
CA GLN A 55 -6.67 -5.71 2.30
C GLN A 55 -6.42 -6.73 3.41
N LEU A 56 -5.53 -6.42 4.36
CA LEU A 56 -5.22 -7.31 5.49
C LEU A 56 -6.46 -7.56 6.36
N ALA A 57 -7.22 -6.52 6.69
CA ALA A 57 -8.44 -6.65 7.47
C ALA A 57 -9.47 -7.56 6.75
N THR A 58 -9.61 -7.41 5.43
CA THR A 58 -10.49 -8.24 4.61
C THR A 58 -10.03 -9.70 4.58
N LEU A 59 -8.73 -9.93 4.39
CA LEU A 59 -8.13 -11.26 4.40
C LEU A 59 -8.41 -11.98 5.72
N ARG A 60 -8.13 -11.32 6.85
CA ARG A 60 -8.34 -11.90 8.18
C ARG A 60 -9.82 -12.10 8.54
N ALA A 61 -10.70 -11.22 8.06
CA ALA A 61 -12.15 -11.41 8.20
C ALA A 61 -12.61 -12.72 7.53
N ILE A 62 -12.09 -13.00 6.34
CA ILE A 62 -12.47 -14.18 5.55
C ILE A 62 -11.80 -15.45 6.09
N SER A 63 -10.51 -15.38 6.45
CA SER A 63 -9.72 -16.56 6.83
C SER A 63 -9.91 -16.98 8.28
N ALA A 64 -10.04 -16.01 9.19
CA ALA A 64 -10.04 -16.23 10.64
C ALA A 64 -11.28 -15.66 11.36
N GLY A 65 -12.15 -14.94 10.66
CA GLY A 65 -13.32 -14.29 11.25
C GLY A 65 -12.96 -13.08 12.14
N ASN A 66 -11.74 -12.57 12.07
CA ASN A 66 -11.26 -11.48 12.92
C ASN A 66 -10.51 -10.42 12.09
N PRO A 67 -11.15 -9.28 11.74
CA PRO A 67 -10.55 -8.24 10.90
C PRO A 67 -9.51 -7.36 11.61
N ASN A 68 -9.18 -7.63 12.88
CA ASN A 68 -8.36 -6.72 13.67
C ASN A 68 -6.94 -6.60 13.10
N VAL A 69 -6.49 -5.34 12.99
CA VAL A 69 -5.13 -4.95 12.61
C VAL A 69 -4.47 -4.32 13.83
N SER A 70 -3.29 -4.82 14.19
CA SER A 70 -2.53 -4.34 15.34
C SER A 70 -1.56 -3.22 14.93
N PRO A 71 -1.02 -2.44 15.89
CA PRO A 71 0.02 -1.46 15.60
C PRO A 71 1.26 -2.06 14.92
N ALA A 72 1.66 -3.27 15.31
CA ALA A 72 2.77 -3.97 14.67
C ALA A 72 2.48 -4.33 13.20
N ASP A 73 1.22 -4.64 12.86
CA ASP A 73 0.84 -4.86 11.47
C ASP A 73 0.93 -3.55 10.65
N ILE A 74 0.60 -2.41 11.25
CA ILE A 74 0.71 -1.09 10.60
C ILE A 74 2.18 -0.75 10.33
N GLU A 75 3.07 -0.97 11.30
CA GLU A 75 4.51 -0.75 11.15
C GLU A 75 5.08 -1.62 10.01
N GLU A 76 4.67 -2.89 9.95
CA GLU A 76 5.14 -3.82 8.94
C GLU A 76 4.59 -3.50 7.53
N ILE A 77 3.33 -3.04 7.44
CA ILE A 77 2.77 -2.49 6.20
C ILE A 77 3.53 -1.23 5.77
N GLY A 78 3.89 -0.35 6.71
CA GLY A 78 4.69 0.83 6.42
C GLY A 78 6.05 0.48 5.81
N ALA A 79 6.71 -0.55 6.33
CA ALA A 79 7.96 -1.06 5.77
C ALA A 79 7.76 -1.63 4.34
N LEU A 80 6.68 -2.38 4.10
CA LEU A 80 6.34 -2.87 2.75
C LEU A 80 6.10 -1.72 1.77
N VAL A 81 5.38 -0.66 2.17
CA VAL A 81 5.17 0.50 1.29
C VAL A 81 6.50 1.17 0.96
N ALA A 82 7.39 1.35 1.95
CA ALA A 82 8.72 1.92 1.71
C ALA A 82 9.59 1.04 0.78
N GLU A 83 9.47 -0.28 0.85
CA GLU A 83 10.16 -1.22 -0.06
C GLU A 83 9.70 -1.08 -1.53
N HIS A 84 8.44 -0.68 -1.75
CA HIS A 84 7.81 -0.57 -3.07
C HIS A 84 7.58 0.87 -3.54
N ASP A 85 8.04 1.86 -2.79
CA ASP A 85 7.70 3.27 -2.96
C ASP A 85 7.96 3.77 -4.39
N SER A 86 9.21 3.60 -4.84
CA SER A 86 9.64 4.04 -6.18
C SER A 86 8.87 3.39 -7.31
N ARG A 87 8.48 2.13 -7.14
CA ARG A 87 7.67 1.41 -8.13
C ARG A 87 6.29 2.04 -8.21
N ILE A 88 5.61 2.25 -7.09
CA ILE A 88 4.28 2.86 -7.07
C ILE A 88 4.33 4.28 -7.62
N ALA A 89 5.33 5.08 -7.20
CA ALA A 89 5.53 6.44 -7.68
C ALA A 89 5.67 6.50 -9.20
N SER A 90 6.46 5.58 -9.79
CA SER A 90 6.68 5.53 -11.24
C SER A 90 5.40 5.25 -12.05
N GLU A 91 4.43 4.52 -11.48
CA GLU A 91 3.18 4.16 -12.14
C GLU A 91 2.17 5.31 -12.19
N ILE A 92 2.34 6.35 -11.36
CA ILE A 92 1.46 7.53 -11.38
C ILE A 92 1.61 8.32 -12.69
N TYR A 93 2.77 8.24 -13.35
CA TYR A 93 3.04 8.92 -14.62
C TYR A 93 2.84 8.06 -15.88
N SER A 94 2.62 6.75 -15.74
CA SER A 94 2.37 5.81 -16.85
C SER A 94 0.95 5.92 -17.43
#